data_AF-A0AA45R5J7-F1
#
_entry.id   AF-A0AA45R5J7-F1
#
_cell.length_a   1.000
_cell.length_b   1.000
_cell.length_c   1.000
_cell.angle_alpha   90.00
_cell.angle_beta   90.00
_cell.angle_gamma   90.00
#
_symmetry.space_group_name_H-M   'P 1'
#
loop_
_entity.id
_entity.type
_entity.pdbx_description
1 polymer ?
#
loop_
_entity_poly.entity_id
_entity_poly.type
_entity_poly.pdbx_seq_one_letter_code
_entity_poly.pdbx_strand_id
1 'polypeptide(L)' 'MDPEGRLLLAVPATGASFLFAAEETGMWIELWRHGGDVERAADGLAQRWDVAPSATLADLRRWAAHLCSVGLAKVD' A
#
# COMPACT_ATOMS: atom_id res chain seq x y z
N MET A 1 -8.10 0.72 -10.96
CA MET A 1 -8.50 1.89 -10.16
C MET A 1 -9.80 2.40 -10.74
N ASP A 2 -10.79 2.68 -9.90
CA ASP A 2 -12.07 3.26 -10.33
C ASP A 2 -12.04 4.81 -10.32
N PRO A 3 -13.10 5.51 -10.78
CA PRO A 3 -13.15 6.97 -10.77
C PRO A 3 -13.02 7.59 -9.38
N GLU A 4 -13.33 6.84 -8.31
CA GLU A 4 -13.18 7.27 -6.92
C GLU A 4 -11.76 7.03 -6.37
N GLY A 5 -10.83 6.56 -7.20
CA GLY A 5 -9.44 6.30 -6.80
C GLY A 5 -9.27 5.00 -6.02
N ARG A 6 -10.28 4.13 -5.97
CA ARG A 6 -10.20 2.85 -5.25
C ARG A 6 -9.47 1.79 -6.06
N LEU A 7 -8.76 0.92 -5.36
CA LEU A 7 -7.98 -0.17 -5.95
C LEU A 7 -8.59 -1.52 -5.58
N LEU A 8 -8.96 -2.29 -6.60
CA LEU A 8 -9.37 -3.68 -6.44
C LEU A 8 -8.15 -4.59 -6.67
N LEU A 9 -7.75 -5.35 -5.65
CA LEU A 9 -6.75 -6.40 -5.76
C LEU A 9 -7.41 -7.76 -5.56
N ALA A 10 -7.10 -8.71 -6.43
CA ALA A 10 -7.58 -10.09 -6.34
C ALA A 10 -6.42 -11.03 -6.00
N VAL A 11 -6.69 -12.04 -5.17
CA VAL A 11 -5.78 -13.14 -4.85
C VAL A 11 -6.21 -14.36 -5.65
N PRO A 12 -5.57 -14.68 -6.79
CA PRO A 12 -6.07 -15.72 -7.70
C PRO A 12 -6.14 -17.11 -7.05
N ALA A 13 -5.20 -17.41 -6.14
CA ALA A 13 -5.12 -18.71 -5.47
C ALA A 13 -6.29 -18.99 -4.53
N THR A 14 -6.93 -17.95 -3.98
CA THR A 14 -8.04 -18.08 -3.02
C THR A 14 -9.37 -17.58 -3.59
N GLY A 15 -9.35 -16.87 -4.72
CA GLY A 15 -10.51 -16.18 -5.27
C GLY A 15 -10.93 -14.94 -4.47
N ALA A 16 -10.21 -14.57 -3.41
CA ALA A 16 -10.53 -13.40 -2.60
C ALA A 16 -10.26 -12.10 -3.38
N SER A 17 -11.03 -11.05 -3.09
CA SER A 17 -10.85 -9.72 -3.66
C SER A 17 -11.00 -8.65 -2.57
N PHE A 18 -10.15 -7.64 -2.63
CA PHE A 18 -10.05 -6.57 -1.64
C PHE A 18 -10.15 -5.23 -2.37
N LEU A 19 -11.11 -4.40 -1.94
CA LEU A 19 -11.28 -3.04 -2.44
C LEU A 19 -10.68 -2.07 -1.42
N PHE A 20 -9.67 -1.33 -1.83
CA PHE A 20 -8.94 -0.36 -1.03
C PHE A 20 -9.37 1.07 -1.37
N ALA A 21 -9.41 1.96 -0.38
CA ALA A 21 -9.75 3.35 -0.61
C ALA A 21 -8.58 4.11 -1.27
N ALA A 22 -8.81 5.38 -1.62
CA ALA A 22 -7.85 6.18 -2.37
C ALA A 22 -6.50 6.35 -1.64
N GLU A 23 -6.52 6.38 -0.31
CA GLU A 23 -5.32 6.48 0.51
C GLU A 23 -4.44 5.23 0.36
N GLU A 24 -5.00 4.04 0.59
CA GLU A 24 -4.29 2.77 0.44
C GLU A 24 -3.91 2.51 -1.03
N THR A 25 -4.71 2.98 -1.99
CA THR A 25 -4.30 2.99 -3.41
C THR A 25 -3.03 3.83 -3.61
N GLY A 26 -2.94 4.99 -2.99
CA GLY A 26 -1.74 5.83 -3.02
C GLY A 26 -0.53 5.15 -2.39
N MET A 27 -0.74 4.44 -1.28
CA MET A 27 0.29 3.60 -0.64
C MET A 27 0.75 2.45 -1.56
N TRP A 28 -0.17 1.78 -2.24
CA TRP A 28 0.13 0.71 -3.21
C TRP A 28 1.08 1.18 -4.30
N ILE A 29 0.72 2.31 -4.93
CA ILE A 29 1.47 2.89 -6.05
C ILE A 29 2.88 3.25 -5.60
N GLU A 30 3.02 3.82 -4.42
CA GLU A 30 4.33 4.20 -3.91
C GLU A 30 5.20 2.98 -3.60
N LEU A 31 4.65 1.95 -2.93
CA LEU A 31 5.37 0.70 -2.69
C LEU A 31 5.83 0.07 -3.99
N TRP A 32 4.95 0.00 -4.99
CA TRP A 32 5.30 -0.55 -6.30
C TRP A 32 6.41 0.27 -6.98
N ARG A 33 6.36 1.60 -6.89
CA ARG A 33 7.37 2.51 -7.44
C ARG A 33 8.77 2.29 -6.87
N HIS A 34 8.87 1.91 -5.60
CA HIS A 34 10.14 1.63 -4.93
C HIS A 34 10.41 0.12 -4.77
N GLY A 35 9.75 -0.73 -5.55
CA GLY A 35 10.01 -2.17 -5.54
C GLY A 35 9.73 -2.86 -4.21
N GLY A 36 8.79 -2.34 -3.43
CA GLY A 36 8.42 -2.86 -2.11
C GLY A 36 9.24 -2.31 -0.95
N ASP A 37 10.19 -1.41 -1.19
CA ASP A 37 10.95 -0.73 -0.12
C ASP A 37 10.03 0.20 0.68
N VAL A 38 9.62 -0.28 1.85
CA VAL A 38 8.69 0.41 2.75
C VAL A 38 9.25 1.73 3.26
N GLU A 39 10.56 1.84 3.48
CA GLU A 39 11.14 3.08 4.02
C GLU A 39 11.19 4.15 2.95
N ARG A 40 11.67 3.81 1.75
CA ARG A 40 11.70 4.76 0.62
C ARG A 40 10.31 5.16 0.16
N ALA A 41 9.36 4.23 0.21
CA ALA A 41 7.97 4.55 -0.09
C ALA A 41 7.35 5.47 0.97
N ALA A 42 7.61 5.24 2.26
CA ALA A 42 7.11 6.12 3.31
C ALA A 42 7.63 7.55 3.16
N ASP A 43 8.92 7.73 2.86
CA ASP A 43 9.51 9.05 2.61
C ASP A 43 8.87 9.75 1.41
N GLY A 44 8.66 9.01 0.31
CA GLY A 44 7.99 9.53 -0.88
C GLY A 44 6.54 9.93 -0.66
N LEU A 45 5.79 9.17 0.15
CA LEU A 45 4.42 9.50 0.54
C LEU A 45 4.37 10.73 1.45
N ALA A 46 5.22 10.77 2.48
CA ALA A 46 5.27 11.87 3.42
C ALA A 46 5.54 13.20 2.73
N GLN A 47 6.46 13.21 1.75
CA GLN A 47 6.73 14.39 0.94
C GLN A 47 5.54 14.79 0.06
N ARG A 48 4.88 13.83 -0.60
CA ARG A 48 3.75 14.13 -1.52
C ARG A 48 2.50 14.58 -0.79
N TRP A 49 2.27 14.05 0.41
CA TRP A 49 1.08 14.32 1.20
C TRP A 49 1.28 15.45 2.22
N ASP A 50 2.50 15.98 2.35
CA ASP A 50 2.87 17.01 3.32
C ASP A 50 2.51 16.62 4.77
N VAL A 51 2.92 15.41 5.15
CA VAL A 51 2.67 14.80 6.47
C VAL A 51 3.96 14.30 7.11
N ALA A 52 3.89 13.98 8.41
CA ALA A 52 5.06 13.53 9.18
C ALA A 52 5.59 12.16 8.68
N PRO A 53 6.89 12.04 8.34
CA PRO A 53 7.47 10.78 7.85
C PRO A 53 7.29 9.60 8.80
N SER A 54 7.41 9.84 10.12
CA SER A 54 7.28 8.78 11.12
C SER A 54 5.86 8.20 11.20
N ALA A 55 4.83 9.03 11.01
CA ALA A 55 3.44 8.58 10.98
C ALA A 55 3.18 7.76 9.71
N THR A 56 3.57 8.30 8.56
CA THR A 56 3.44 7.62 7.27
C THR A 56 4.15 6.27 7.24
N LEU A 57 5.36 6.18 7.82
CA LEU A 57 6.09 4.92 7.92
C LEU A 57 5.35 3.90 8.79
N ALA A 58 4.77 4.33 9.92
CA ALA A 58 4.01 3.45 10.79
C ALA A 58 2.74 2.93 10.09
N ASP A 59 2.03 3.80 9.38
CA ASP A 59 0.84 3.45 8.60
C ASP A 59 1.19 2.48 7.46
N LEU A 60 2.23 2.80 6.68
CA LEU A 60 2.64 1.96 5.57
C LEU A 60 3.11 0.58 6.02
N ARG A 61 3.82 0.48 7.15
CA ARG A 61 4.22 -0.81 7.76
C ARG A 61 2.99 -1.63 8.18
N ARG A 62 1.99 -1.00 8.80
CA ARG A 62 0.74 -1.69 9.16
C ARG A 62 0.01 -2.21 7.93
N TRP A 63 -0.07 -1.39 6.89
CA TRP A 63 -0.74 -1.77 5.66
C TRP A 63 0.01 -2.88 4.89
N ALA A 64 1.34 -2.80 4.78
CA ALA A 64 2.16 -3.85 4.20
C ALA A 64 2.01 -5.20 4.95
N ALA A 65 1.97 -5.16 6.28
CA ALA A 65 1.69 -6.34 7.10
C ALA A 65 0.29 -6.92 6.82
N HIS A 66 -0.72 -6.05 6.66
CA HIS A 66 -2.05 -6.47 6.26
C HIS A 66 -2.04 -7.18 4.90
N LEU A 67 -1.41 -6.58 3.87
CA LEU A 67 -1.28 -7.20 2.55
C LEU A 67 -0.64 -8.59 2.60
N CYS A 68 0.42 -8.76 3.41
CA CYS A 68 1.05 -10.05 3.61
C CYS A 68 0.09 -11.05 4.28
N SER A 69 -0.65 -10.62 5.30
CA SER A 69 -1.59 -11.47 6.04
C SER A 69 -2.74 -12.02 5.17
N VAL A 70 -3.15 -11.26 4.15
CA VAL A 70 -4.22 -11.68 3.22
C VAL A 70 -3.68 -12.32 1.93
N GLY A 71 -2.37 -12.50 1.82
CA GLY A 71 -1.73 -13.15 0.67
C GLY A 71 -1.62 -12.28 -0.58
N LEU A 72 -1.74 -10.96 -0.44
CA LEU A 72 -1.57 -9.98 -1.52
C LEU A 72 -0.11 -9.57 -1.73
N ALA A 73 0.74 -9.76 -0.71
CA ALA A 73 2.17 -9.48 -0.77
C ALA A 73 2.96 -10.59 -0.05
N LYS A 74 4.28 -10.60 -0.24
CA LYS A 74 5.21 -11.47 0.48
C LYS A 74 6.37 -10.61 0.97
N VAL A 75 6.92 -11.00 2.13
CA VAL A 75 8.20 -10.48 2.61
C VAL A 75 9.27 -11.38 2.01
N ASP A 76 10.21 -10.79 1.28
CA ASP A 76 11.41 -11.48 0.79
C ASP A 76 12.52 -11.48 1.87
#